data_AF-A0A6P6PEB0-F1
#
_entry.id   AF-A0A6P6PEB0-F1
#
_cell.length_a   1.000
_cell.length_b   1.000
_cell.length_c   1.000
_cell.angle_alpha   90.00
_cell.angle_beta   90.00
_cell.angle_gamma   90.00
#
_symmetry.space_group_name_H-M   'P 1'
#
loop_
_entity.id
_entity.type
_entity.pdbx_description
1 polymer ?
#
loop_
_entity_poly.entity_id
_entity_poly.type
_entity_poly.pdbx_seq_one_letter_code
_entity_poly.pdbx_strand_id
1 'polypeptide(L)'
;MNLAPAVRSMFPAIICGKRAVDRSVVSLMSDRLNAVSMSKVQRLLQQGHVEWYVERRDLYQTLLYDAHTSAAGSSSSQQGILSFARAAGTYTPPIAPSPLPSARVLRRAHLILEMEKMPVYRDQILSTTGEILCIDGTRKILKKIYGDGQGTMQYVTSVLNEWGQFLTTVVVASESEGCYARMARGLVARFRRANAPAPK
;
A
#
# COMPACT_ATOMS: atom_id res chain seq x y z
N MET A 1 9.04 -11.58 -16.88
CA MET A 1 9.84 -12.34 -15.90
C MET A 1 9.34 -11.98 -14.51
N ASN A 2 8.76 -12.94 -13.78
CA ASN A 2 8.28 -12.69 -12.41
C ASN A 2 9.43 -12.91 -11.44
N LEU A 3 10.02 -11.82 -10.95
CA LEU A 3 11.02 -11.84 -9.88
C LEU A 3 10.40 -12.39 -8.58
N ALA A 4 11.19 -13.07 -7.76
CA ALA A 4 10.74 -13.55 -6.45
C ALA A 4 10.26 -12.38 -5.56
N PRO A 5 9.24 -12.56 -4.69
CA PRO A 5 8.67 -11.48 -3.88
C PRO A 5 9.70 -10.70 -3.05
N ALA A 6 10.68 -11.40 -2.47
CA ALA A 6 11.77 -10.79 -1.70
C ALA A 6 12.72 -9.92 -2.56
N VAL A 7 12.88 -10.26 -3.84
CA VAL A 7 13.67 -9.43 -4.78
C VAL A 7 12.84 -8.23 -5.23
N ARG A 8 11.52 -8.40 -5.37
CA ARG A 8 10.61 -7.29 -5.69
C ARG A 8 10.53 -6.26 -4.57
N SER A 9 10.68 -6.65 -3.30
CA SER A 9 10.68 -5.71 -2.17
C SER A 9 11.97 -4.89 -2.06
N MET A 10 13.10 -5.36 -2.60
CA MET A 10 14.36 -4.59 -2.64
C MET A 10 14.27 -3.35 -3.52
N PHE A 11 13.38 -3.34 -4.53
CA PHE A 11 13.20 -2.16 -5.38
C PHE A 11 12.34 -1.11 -4.67
N PRO A 12 12.82 0.12 -4.47
CA PRO A 12 12.01 1.16 -3.84
C PRO A 12 10.84 1.61 -4.73
N ALA A 13 10.92 1.40 -6.05
CA ALA A 13 9.96 1.93 -7.00
C ALA A 13 8.89 0.91 -7.45
N ILE A 14 7.63 1.37 -7.50
CA ILE A 14 6.48 0.68 -8.08
C ILE A 14 6.26 1.18 -9.50
N ILE A 15 6.29 0.25 -10.46
CA ILE A 15 6.12 0.56 -11.88
C ILE A 15 4.63 0.66 -12.22
N CYS A 16 4.20 1.84 -12.68
CA CYS A 16 2.84 2.17 -13.11
C CYS A 16 2.83 2.51 -14.61
N GLY A 17 2.97 1.48 -15.46
CA GLY A 17 3.06 1.68 -16.91
C GLY A 17 4.36 2.37 -17.31
N LYS A 18 4.28 3.61 -17.82
CA LYS A 18 5.44 4.42 -18.23
C LYS A 18 6.06 5.27 -17.10
N ARG A 19 5.52 5.18 -15.88
CA ARG A 19 5.97 5.97 -14.72
C ARG A 19 6.32 5.05 -13.56
N ALA A 20 7.22 5.52 -12.70
CA ALA A 20 7.56 4.85 -11.45
C ALA A 20 7.19 5.75 -10.27
N VAL A 21 6.69 5.16 -9.19
CA VAL A 21 6.34 5.84 -7.94
C VAL A 21 7.09 5.16 -6.80
N ASP A 22 7.68 5.93 -5.90
CA ASP A 22 8.38 5.37 -4.74
C ASP A 22 7.40 4.73 -3.73
N ARG A 23 7.81 3.63 -3.10
CA ARG A 23 7.02 2.91 -2.10
C ARG A 23 6.72 3.76 -0.87
N SER A 24 7.63 4.65 -0.48
CA SER A 24 7.45 5.58 0.65
C SER A 24 6.23 6.50 0.45
N VAL A 25 5.98 6.92 -0.79
CA VAL A 25 4.81 7.73 -1.16
C VAL A 25 3.52 6.93 -0.99
N VAL A 26 3.54 5.64 -1.31
CA VAL A 26 2.37 4.77 -1.19
C VAL A 26 2.13 4.34 0.26
N SER A 27 3.17 4.22 1.09
CA SER A 27 3.00 3.96 2.53
C SER A 27 2.30 5.12 3.23
N LEU A 28 2.59 6.37 2.85
CA LEU A 28 1.87 7.57 3.35
C LEU A 28 0.35 7.49 3.09
N MET A 29 -0.05 6.78 2.03
CA MET A 29 -1.46 6.61 1.64
C MET A 29 -2.13 5.43 2.35
N SER A 30 -1.34 4.51 2.90
CA SER A 30 -1.80 3.28 3.55
C SER A 30 -2.06 3.47 5.05
N ASP A 31 -1.59 4.58 5.62
CA ASP A 31 -1.75 4.90 7.03
C ASP A 31 -3.23 5.23 7.34
N ARG A 32 -3.91 4.31 8.05
CA ARG A 32 -5.35 4.41 8.32
C ARG A 32 -5.72 5.55 9.27
N LEU A 33 -4.78 5.97 10.12
CA LEU A 33 -4.99 7.09 11.07
C LEU A 33 -4.94 8.44 10.35
N ASN A 34 -4.11 8.53 9.30
CA ASN A 34 -3.99 9.68 8.45
C ASN A 34 -4.71 9.39 7.13
N ALA A 35 -6.04 9.54 7.11
CA ALA A 35 -6.84 9.44 5.88
C ALA A 35 -6.49 10.58 4.89
N VAL A 36 -5.32 10.50 4.27
CA VAL A 36 -4.82 11.48 3.32
C VAL A 36 -5.39 11.13 1.96
N SER A 37 -6.22 12.02 1.43
CA SER A 37 -6.73 11.86 0.07
C SER A 37 -5.58 11.85 -0.94
N MET A 38 -5.75 11.09 -2.03
CA MET A 38 -4.75 10.95 -3.10
C MET A 38 -4.35 12.31 -3.68
N SER A 39 -5.31 13.23 -3.77
CA SER A 39 -5.11 14.61 -4.21
C SER A 39 -4.28 15.42 -3.22
N LYS A 40 -4.43 15.17 -1.90
CA LYS A 40 -3.62 15.81 -0.86
C LYS A 40 -2.17 15.32 -0.92
N VAL A 41 -1.93 14.01 -1.09
CA VAL A 41 -0.57 13.48 -1.32
C VAL A 41 0.07 14.09 -2.56
N GLN A 42 -0.69 14.19 -3.67
CA GLN A 42 -0.17 14.83 -4.89
C GLN A 42 0.23 16.29 -4.65
N ARG A 43 -0.57 17.08 -3.92
CA ARG A 43 -0.24 18.47 -3.60
C ARG A 43 0.99 18.60 -2.72
N LEU A 44 1.13 17.74 -1.72
CA LEU A 44 2.30 17.72 -0.84
C LEU A 44 3.58 17.40 -1.61
N LEU A 45 3.53 16.39 -2.50
CA LEU A 45 4.65 16.08 -3.39
C LEU A 45 4.96 17.26 -4.31
N GLN A 46 3.94 17.89 -4.87
CA GLN A 46 4.13 19.06 -5.73
C GLN A 46 4.80 20.21 -5.00
N GLN A 47 4.39 20.50 -3.76
CA GLN A 47 5.01 21.52 -2.95
C GLN A 47 6.48 21.19 -2.67
N GLY A 48 6.79 19.97 -2.20
CA GLY A 48 8.15 19.57 -1.90
C GLY A 48 9.07 19.58 -3.13
N HIS A 49 8.57 19.15 -4.29
CA HIS A 49 9.34 19.23 -5.55
C HIS A 49 9.56 20.66 -6.03
N VAL A 50 8.60 21.56 -5.82
CA VAL A 50 8.75 22.99 -6.15
C VAL A 50 9.78 23.65 -5.23
N GLU A 51 9.70 23.39 -3.93
CA GLU A 51 10.64 23.91 -2.94
C GLU A 51 12.07 23.45 -3.23
N TRP A 52 12.27 22.14 -3.39
CA TRP A 52 13.55 21.54 -3.79
C TRP A 52 14.13 22.12 -5.09
N TYR A 53 13.25 22.46 -6.04
CA TYR A 53 13.63 23.04 -7.33
C TYR A 53 14.09 24.49 -7.18
N VAL A 54 13.36 25.29 -6.39
CA VAL A 54 13.71 26.68 -6.09
C VAL A 54 15.05 26.73 -5.38
N GLU A 55 15.25 25.92 -4.33
CA GLU A 55 16.53 25.85 -3.62
C GLU A 55 17.71 25.54 -4.55
N ARG A 56 17.55 24.58 -5.47
CA ARG A 56 18.60 24.24 -6.44
C ARG A 56 18.89 25.36 -7.43
N ARG A 57 17.86 26.07 -7.86
CA ARG A 57 18.01 27.21 -8.74
C ARG A 57 18.74 28.36 -8.03
N ASP A 58 18.40 28.62 -6.78
CA ASP A 58 19.05 29.67 -5.99
C ASP A 58 20.51 29.34 -5.72
N LEU A 59 20.83 28.09 -5.38
CA LEU A 59 22.21 27.62 -5.25
C LEU A 59 22.99 27.78 -6.56
N TYR A 60 22.40 27.37 -7.68
CA TYR A 60 23.02 27.52 -9.00
C TYR A 60 23.31 28.99 -9.33
N GLN A 61 22.33 29.88 -9.10
CA GLN A 61 22.49 31.31 -9.34
C GLN A 61 23.53 31.94 -8.42
N THR A 62 23.59 31.52 -7.15
CA THR A 62 24.59 31.97 -6.18
C THR A 62 26.00 31.56 -6.60
N LEU A 63 26.19 30.30 -7.02
CA LEU A 63 27.49 29.82 -7.50
C LEU A 63 27.93 30.51 -8.80
N LEU A 64 27.00 30.82 -9.70
CA LEU A 64 27.31 31.64 -10.88
C LEU A 64 27.76 33.04 -10.48
N TYR A 65 27.02 33.70 -9.59
CA TYR A 65 27.36 35.03 -9.11
C TYR A 65 28.75 35.04 -8.44
N ASP A 66 29.01 34.08 -7.56
CA ASP A 66 30.30 33.94 -6.89
C ASP A 66 31.44 33.67 -7.88
N ALA A 67 31.26 32.80 -8.87
CA ALA A 67 32.25 32.59 -9.93
C ALA A 67 32.54 33.88 -10.73
N HIS A 68 31.54 34.73 -10.93
CA HIS A 68 31.73 36.03 -11.58
C HIS A 68 32.44 37.06 -10.69
N THR A 69 32.23 37.03 -9.37
CA THR A 69 32.85 37.97 -8.42
C THR A 69 34.22 37.53 -7.88
N SER A 70 34.45 36.23 -7.67
CA SER A 70 35.70 35.66 -7.14
C SER A 70 36.82 35.59 -8.18
N ALA A 71 36.49 35.42 -9.46
CA ALA A 71 37.44 35.58 -10.57
C ALA A 71 37.99 37.02 -10.70
N ALA A 72 37.32 38.01 -10.09
CA ALA A 72 37.82 39.39 -9.99
C ALA A 72 38.71 39.63 -8.74
N GLY A 73 38.97 38.60 -7.92
CA GLY A 73 39.66 38.70 -6.63
C GLY A 73 41.09 38.15 -6.59
N SER A 74 41.60 37.53 -7.66
CA SER A 74 43.01 37.12 -7.73
C SER A 74 43.80 38.12 -8.59
N SER A 75 44.44 39.05 -7.87
CA SER A 75 45.55 39.89 -8.33
C SER A 75 45.20 41.04 -9.28
N SER A 76 45.60 42.26 -8.88
CA SER A 76 45.77 43.46 -9.72
C SER A 76 44.52 44.32 -10.02
N SER A 77 44.22 45.25 -9.11
CA SER A 77 44.02 46.71 -9.34
C SER A 77 43.38 47.27 -10.63
N GLN A 78 42.56 46.53 -11.38
CA GLN A 78 41.71 47.09 -12.44
C GLN A 78 40.30 46.49 -12.40
N GLN A 79 39.48 47.07 -11.53
CA GLN A 79 38.03 46.83 -11.52
C GLN A 79 37.38 47.60 -12.67
N GLY A 80 37.45 47.01 -13.88
CA GLY A 80 36.62 47.42 -15.02
C GLY A 80 35.29 46.69 -15.00
N ILE A 81 34.19 47.43 -15.15
CA ILE A 81 32.79 46.98 -14.99
C ILE A 81 32.38 45.83 -15.95
N LEU A 82 33.17 45.49 -16.97
CA LEU A 82 32.81 44.49 -17.98
C LEU A 82 34.04 43.76 -18.54
N SER A 83 34.21 42.47 -18.23
CA SER A 83 34.93 41.51 -19.11
C SER A 83 34.88 40.03 -18.66
N PHE A 84 33.98 39.62 -17.74
CA PHE A 84 33.89 38.20 -17.34
C PHE A 84 32.47 37.59 -17.41
N ALA A 85 31.58 38.19 -18.18
CA ALA A 85 30.40 37.47 -18.65
C ALA A 85 30.85 36.53 -19.77
N ARG A 86 31.17 35.28 -19.43
CA ARG A 86 31.23 34.19 -20.42
C ARG A 86 30.01 34.32 -21.34
N ALA A 87 30.19 34.30 -22.66
CA ALA A 87 29.14 34.63 -23.62
C ALA A 87 27.80 33.95 -23.27
N ALA A 88 26.69 34.67 -23.43
CA ALA A 88 25.35 34.14 -23.20
C ALA A 88 25.19 32.82 -23.97
N GLY A 89 25.00 31.70 -23.25
CA GLY A 89 24.99 30.35 -23.82
C GLY A 89 26.14 29.43 -23.38
N THR A 90 27.15 29.93 -22.64
CA THR A 90 28.26 29.07 -22.16
C THR A 90 27.92 28.27 -20.91
N TYR A 91 26.84 28.65 -20.20
CA TYR A 91 26.41 27.98 -18.98
C TYR A 91 25.24 27.04 -19.26
N THR A 92 25.28 25.85 -18.67
CA THR A 92 24.19 24.88 -18.75
C THR A 92 22.94 25.47 -18.09
N PRO A 93 21.80 25.56 -18.79
CA PRO A 93 20.59 26.07 -18.18
C PRO A 93 20.18 25.20 -16.98
N PRO A 94 19.55 25.78 -15.95
CA PRO A 94 19.04 25.00 -14.83
C PRO A 94 18.11 23.91 -15.35
N ILE A 95 18.19 22.73 -14.73
CA ILE A 95 17.35 21.57 -15.06
C ILE A 95 15.88 22.02 -15.10
N ALA A 96 15.09 21.57 -16.07
CA ALA A 96 13.67 21.89 -16.11
C ALA A 96 12.89 21.08 -15.04
N PRO A 97 11.79 21.62 -14.48
CA PRO A 97 11.01 20.92 -13.47
C PRO A 97 10.41 19.63 -14.05
N SER A 98 10.59 18.51 -13.35
CA SER A 98 10.09 17.21 -13.80
C SER A 98 8.56 17.11 -13.65
N PRO A 99 7.84 16.55 -14.63
CA PRO A 99 6.39 16.42 -14.56
C PRO A 99 5.97 15.35 -13.54
N LEU A 100 5.27 15.78 -12.49
CA LEU A 100 4.84 14.91 -11.39
C LEU A 100 3.73 13.93 -11.79
N PRO A 101 3.65 12.77 -11.13
CA PRO A 101 2.54 11.83 -11.32
C PRO A 101 1.21 12.45 -10.86
N SER A 102 0.15 12.22 -11.62
CA SER A 102 -1.20 12.63 -11.23
C SER A 102 -1.77 11.73 -10.13
N ALA A 103 -2.79 12.21 -9.39
CA ALA A 103 -3.49 11.40 -8.39
C ALA A 103 -4.03 10.07 -8.94
N ARG A 104 -4.35 9.99 -10.24
CA ARG A 104 -4.76 8.74 -10.91
C ARG A 104 -3.62 7.71 -10.94
N VAL A 105 -2.39 8.16 -11.19
CA VAL A 105 -1.20 7.31 -11.18
C VAL A 105 -0.90 6.83 -9.76
N LEU A 106 -1.00 7.71 -8.76
CA LEU A 106 -0.84 7.35 -7.36
C LEU A 106 -1.88 6.30 -6.91
N ARG A 107 -3.14 6.46 -7.31
CA ARG A 107 -4.19 5.46 -7.06
C ARG A 107 -3.83 4.11 -7.67
N ARG A 108 -3.34 4.09 -8.91
CA ARG A 108 -2.91 2.86 -9.57
C ARG A 108 -1.75 2.20 -8.83
N ALA A 109 -0.76 2.98 -8.38
CA ALA A 109 0.37 2.49 -7.60
C ALA A 109 -0.09 1.84 -6.29
N HIS A 110 -1.01 2.51 -5.59
CA HIS A 110 -1.62 1.99 -4.36
C HIS A 110 -2.35 0.66 -4.61
N LEU A 111 -3.19 0.59 -5.64
CA LEU A 111 -3.89 -0.66 -5.99
C LEU A 111 -2.93 -1.80 -6.33
N ILE A 112 -1.85 -1.53 -7.06
CA ILE A 112 -0.83 -2.55 -7.38
C ILE A 112 -0.22 -3.10 -6.08
N LEU A 113 0.14 -2.22 -5.14
CA LEU A 113 0.70 -2.64 -3.86
C LEU A 113 -0.30 -3.44 -3.01
N GLU A 114 -1.57 -3.04 -2.99
CA GLU A 114 -2.63 -3.76 -2.26
C GLU A 114 -2.93 -5.13 -2.90
N MET A 115 -2.86 -5.23 -4.23
CA MET A 115 -2.97 -6.53 -4.92
C MET A 115 -1.81 -7.47 -4.56
N GLU A 116 -0.60 -6.97 -4.33
CA GLU A 116 0.53 -7.78 -3.84
C GLU A 116 0.26 -8.35 -2.43
N LYS A 117 -0.56 -7.68 -1.62
CA LYS A 117 -0.96 -8.13 -0.27
C LYS A 117 -2.19 -9.04 -0.27
N MET A 118 -2.89 -9.18 -1.40
CA MET A 118 -4.07 -10.04 -1.54
C MET A 118 -3.89 -11.48 -1.03
N PRO A 119 -2.76 -12.19 -1.25
CA PRO A 119 -2.57 -13.52 -0.64
C PRO A 119 -2.56 -13.45 0.89
N VAL A 120 -1.92 -12.45 1.49
CA VAL A 120 -1.91 -12.26 2.95
C VAL A 120 -3.31 -11.99 3.48
N TYR A 121 -4.10 -11.15 2.80
CA TYR A 121 -5.50 -10.92 3.16
C TYR A 121 -6.34 -12.17 3.00
N ARG A 122 -6.10 -12.94 1.94
CA ARG A 122 -6.76 -14.22 1.72
C ARG A 122 -6.43 -15.20 2.83
N ASP A 123 -5.17 -15.32 3.23
CA ASP A 123 -4.75 -16.22 4.31
C ASP A 123 -5.29 -15.76 5.67
N GLN A 124 -5.33 -14.45 5.91
CA GLN A 124 -5.96 -13.85 7.10
C GLN A 124 -7.47 -14.11 7.17
N ILE A 125 -8.18 -14.04 6.03
CA ILE A 125 -9.63 -14.28 5.96
C ILE A 125 -9.95 -15.78 5.95
N LEU A 126 -9.13 -16.59 5.27
CA LEU A 126 -9.36 -18.02 5.10
C LEU A 126 -8.75 -18.87 6.23
N SER A 127 -8.03 -18.25 7.19
CA SER A 127 -7.55 -18.90 8.41
C SER A 127 -6.96 -20.28 8.08
N THR A 128 -5.96 -20.24 7.20
CA THR A 128 -5.30 -21.39 6.58
C THR A 128 -4.14 -21.93 7.41
N THR A 129 -4.11 -21.65 8.70
CA THR A 129 -3.06 -22.20 9.55
C THR A 129 -3.60 -23.32 10.45
N GLY A 130 -4.92 -23.41 10.69
CA GLY A 130 -5.45 -24.16 11.84
C GLY A 130 -5.55 -25.67 11.66
N GLU A 131 -4.87 -26.44 12.50
CA GLU A 131 -5.10 -27.89 12.61
C GLU A 131 -6.42 -28.20 13.32
N ILE A 132 -6.80 -27.39 14.31
CA ILE A 132 -7.97 -27.61 15.17
C ILE A 132 -9.03 -26.53 14.93
N LEU A 133 -10.27 -26.97 14.67
CA LEU A 133 -11.45 -26.09 14.61
C LEU A 133 -12.04 -25.90 16.01
N CYS A 134 -11.97 -24.68 16.51
CA CYS A 134 -12.61 -24.25 17.75
C CYS A 134 -14.01 -23.71 17.46
N ILE A 135 -14.98 -24.11 18.28
CA ILE A 135 -16.30 -23.49 18.30
C ILE A 135 -16.26 -22.37 19.34
N ASP A 136 -16.40 -21.11 18.92
CA ASP A 136 -16.54 -19.97 19.83
C ASP A 136 -17.88 -19.27 19.61
N GLY A 137 -18.43 -18.75 20.70
CA GLY A 137 -19.62 -17.93 20.72
C GLY A 137 -20.81 -18.53 19.96
N THR A 138 -21.62 -19.33 20.63
CA THR A 138 -22.93 -19.73 20.11
C THR A 138 -23.98 -18.71 20.52
N ARG A 139 -24.63 -18.06 19.55
CA ARG A 139 -25.71 -17.10 19.80
C ARG A 139 -27.03 -17.64 19.30
N LYS A 140 -28.06 -17.51 20.13
CA LYS A 140 -29.43 -17.90 19.77
C LYS A 140 -30.07 -16.83 18.87
N ILE A 141 -30.49 -17.20 17.66
CA ILE A 141 -31.00 -16.27 16.62
C ILE A 141 -32.50 -16.51 16.32
N LEU A 142 -33.24 -17.12 17.24
CA LEU A 142 -34.67 -17.51 17.12
C LEU A 142 -35.61 -16.49 16.45
N LYS A 143 -35.35 -15.18 16.56
CA LYS A 143 -36.24 -14.12 16.06
C LYS A 143 -35.86 -13.50 14.71
N LYS A 144 -34.72 -13.87 14.11
CA LYS A 144 -34.20 -13.17 12.92
C LYS A 144 -34.15 -14.02 11.64
N ILE A 145 -34.54 -15.29 11.70
CA ILE A 145 -34.54 -16.17 10.52
C ILE A 145 -35.97 -16.26 9.98
N TYR A 146 -36.16 -15.73 8.77
CA TYR A 146 -37.41 -15.78 8.02
C TYR A 146 -37.29 -16.82 6.90
N GLY A 147 -38.39 -17.51 6.57
CA GLY A 147 -38.45 -18.58 5.55
C GLY A 147 -38.40 -19.99 6.15
N ASP A 148 -38.05 -21.00 5.34
CA ASP A 148 -38.15 -22.43 5.70
C ASP A 148 -37.32 -22.86 6.92
N GLY A 149 -36.38 -22.01 7.37
CA GLY A 149 -35.57 -22.22 8.58
C GLY A 149 -36.15 -21.62 9.86
N GLN A 150 -37.32 -20.98 9.80
CA GLN A 150 -37.94 -20.30 10.94
C GLN A 150 -38.36 -21.32 12.02
N GLY A 151 -37.77 -21.20 13.21
CA GLY A 151 -38.02 -22.11 14.35
C GLY A 151 -37.14 -23.36 14.39
N THR A 152 -36.61 -23.80 13.25
CA THR A 152 -35.69 -24.96 13.13
C THR A 152 -34.23 -24.58 13.30
N MET A 153 -33.81 -23.43 12.79
CA MET A 153 -32.43 -22.93 12.91
C MET A 153 -32.33 -21.94 14.07
N GLN A 154 -31.89 -22.41 15.23
CA GLN A 154 -31.99 -21.63 16.46
C GLN A 154 -30.67 -20.97 16.87
N TYR A 155 -29.53 -21.47 16.39
CA TYR A 155 -28.22 -21.06 16.86
C TYR A 155 -27.31 -20.68 15.70
N VAL A 156 -26.48 -19.67 15.91
CA VAL A 156 -25.35 -19.36 15.03
C VAL A 156 -24.09 -19.50 15.84
N THR A 157 -23.20 -20.33 15.31
CA THR A 157 -21.94 -20.72 15.93
C THR A 157 -20.81 -20.17 15.08
N SER A 158 -19.85 -19.50 15.71
CA SER A 158 -18.61 -19.11 15.02
C SER A 158 -17.62 -20.26 15.12
N VAL A 159 -16.95 -20.56 14.00
CA VAL A 159 -15.90 -21.57 13.91
C VAL A 159 -14.58 -20.85 13.67
N LEU A 160 -13.59 -21.16 14.50
CA LEU A 160 -12.29 -20.52 14.57
C LEU A 160 -11.20 -21.57 14.46
N ASN A 161 -9.97 -21.14 14.23
CA ASN A 161 -8.82 -22.00 14.35
C ASN A 161 -8.26 -22.01 15.78
N GLU A 162 -7.23 -22.81 15.99
CA GLU A 162 -6.48 -22.91 17.25
C GLU A 162 -5.86 -21.59 17.74
N TRP A 163 -5.59 -20.63 16.85
CA TRP A 163 -5.14 -19.28 17.22
C TRP A 163 -6.28 -18.28 17.45
N GLY A 164 -7.53 -18.73 17.49
CA GLY A 164 -8.69 -17.86 17.73
C GLY A 164 -9.01 -16.93 16.56
N GLN A 165 -8.58 -17.27 15.34
CA GLN A 165 -8.96 -16.55 14.12
C GLN A 165 -10.26 -17.11 13.56
N PHE A 166 -11.15 -16.22 13.15
CA PHE A 166 -12.46 -16.58 12.60
C PHE A 166 -12.36 -17.22 11.20
N LEU A 167 -12.87 -18.45 11.04
CA LEU A 167 -13.03 -19.11 9.72
C LEU A 167 -14.39 -18.82 9.09
N THR A 168 -15.47 -19.12 9.81
CA THR A 168 -16.83 -19.08 9.26
C THR A 168 -17.86 -19.08 10.38
N THR A 169 -19.05 -18.55 10.11
CA THR A 169 -20.24 -18.80 10.92
C THR A 169 -21.04 -19.95 10.31
N VAL A 170 -21.62 -20.80 11.16
CA VAL A 170 -22.55 -21.86 10.77
C VAL A 170 -23.82 -21.72 11.57
N VAL A 171 -24.96 -21.91 10.89
CA VAL A 171 -26.27 -21.95 11.53
C VAL A 171 -26.58 -23.39 11.90
N VAL A 172 -26.91 -23.64 13.17
CA VAL A 172 -27.18 -24.97 13.72
C VAL A 172 -28.58 -25.01 14.33
N ALA A 173 -29.25 -26.15 14.19
CA ALA A 173 -30.60 -26.34 14.71
C ALA A 173 -30.66 -26.41 16.25
N SER A 174 -29.66 -27.07 16.87
CA SER A 174 -29.56 -27.23 18.32
C SER A 174 -28.11 -27.35 18.78
N GLU A 175 -27.83 -26.97 20.03
CA GLU A 175 -26.53 -27.18 20.70
C GLU A 175 -26.39 -28.63 21.21
N SER A 176 -26.63 -29.62 20.35
CA SER A 176 -26.44 -31.03 20.70
C SER A 176 -25.19 -31.58 20.03
N GLU A 177 -24.52 -32.53 20.68
CA GLU A 177 -23.32 -33.19 20.16
C GLU A 177 -23.57 -33.78 18.76
N GLY A 178 -24.72 -34.44 18.55
CA GLY A 178 -25.10 -34.97 17.25
C GLY A 178 -25.26 -33.92 16.16
N CYS A 179 -25.69 -32.70 16.51
CA CYS A 179 -25.73 -31.57 15.58
C CYS A 179 -24.34 -31.03 15.26
N TYR A 180 -23.47 -30.87 16.26
CA TYR A 180 -22.08 -30.47 16.04
C TYR A 180 -21.29 -31.51 15.24
N ALA A 181 -21.51 -32.81 15.48
CA ALA A 181 -20.88 -33.87 14.70
C ALA A 181 -21.30 -33.84 13.23
N ARG A 182 -22.59 -33.57 12.94
CA ARG A 182 -23.08 -33.37 11.56
C ARG A 182 -22.48 -32.12 10.92
N MET A 183 -22.42 -31.02 11.66
CA MET A 183 -21.78 -29.77 11.23
C MET A 183 -20.31 -29.99 10.87
N ALA A 184 -19.54 -30.63 11.76
CA ALA A 184 -18.12 -30.93 11.57
C ALA A 184 -17.91 -31.80 10.33
N ARG A 185 -18.70 -32.87 10.15
CA ARG A 185 -18.64 -33.70 8.93
C ARG A 185 -18.93 -32.89 7.66
N GLY A 186 -19.91 -31.99 7.70
CA GLY A 186 -20.24 -31.11 6.59
C GLY A 186 -19.12 -30.14 6.24
N LEU A 187 -18.51 -29.52 7.25
CA LEU A 187 -17.36 -28.62 7.08
C LEU A 187 -16.17 -29.36 6.48
N VAL A 188 -15.79 -30.51 7.04
CA VAL A 188 -14.70 -31.35 6.53
C VAL A 188 -14.97 -31.78 5.09
N ALA A 189 -16.21 -32.19 4.76
CA ALA A 189 -16.57 -32.55 3.39
C ALA A 189 -16.49 -31.36 2.42
N ARG A 190 -16.88 -30.16 2.86
CA ARG A 190 -16.78 -28.93 2.06
C ARG A 190 -15.31 -28.58 1.78
N PHE A 191 -14.45 -28.63 2.79
CA PHE A 191 -13.02 -28.37 2.62
C PHE A 191 -12.36 -29.41 1.71
N ARG A 192 -12.68 -30.71 1.88
CA ARG A 192 -12.22 -31.77 0.97
C ARG A 192 -12.66 -31.52 -0.47
N ARG A 193 -13.93 -31.15 -0.71
CA ARG A 193 -14.44 -30.84 -2.06
C ARG A 193 -13.82 -29.60 -2.67
N ALA A 194 -13.50 -28.60 -1.85
CA ALA A 194 -12.78 -27.41 -2.32
C ALA A 194 -11.35 -27.75 -2.78
N ASN A 195 -10.84 -28.95 -2.45
CA ASN A 195 -9.50 -29.43 -2.76
C ASN A 195 -8.41 -28.40 -2.41
N ALA A 196 -8.71 -27.60 -1.38
CA ALA A 196 -7.76 -26.64 -0.84
C ALA A 196 -6.69 -27.46 -0.11
N PRO A 197 -5.40 -27.16 -0.31
CA PRO A 197 -4.35 -27.82 0.45
C PRO A 197 -4.65 -27.65 1.95
N ALA A 198 -4.35 -28.70 2.72
CA ALA A 198 -4.49 -28.64 4.16
C ALA A 198 -3.69 -27.43 4.68
N PRO A 199 -4.28 -26.63 5.57
CA PRO A 199 -3.58 -25.52 6.20
C PRO A 199 -2.25 -26.00 6.79
N LYS A 200 -1.15 -25.29 6.52
CA LYS A 200 0.18 -25.57 7.06
C LYS A 200 0.49 -24.61 8.19
#